data_AF-A0A915NHT8-F1
#
_entry.id   AF-A0A915NHT8-F1
#
_cell.length_a   1.000
_cell.length_b   1.000
_cell.length_c   1.000
_cell.angle_alpha   90.00
_cell.angle_beta   90.00
_cell.angle_gamma   90.00
#
_symmetry.space_group_name_H-M   'P 1'
#
loop_
_entity.id
_entity.type
_entity.pdbx_description
1 polymer ?
#
loop_
_entity_poly.entity_id
_entity_poly.type
_entity_poly.pdbx_seq_one_letter_code
_entity_poly.pdbx_strand_id
1 'polypeptide(L)'
;MRKDLKINYDTFIRPLIVDFNCLENQNNGKNCTYPVSVAIPDGYPQISNEFIEIKFILDISESRDFWLFKNVNNSTDLIATRGFNRSQSNIKNVEMPADWKAFKKDWKNGKYLECTPLLERPKYTRRAIPIKFLDRLVEFSNLLEKHNATAFLMGGTLLGWARECSLIPHTTDTDVENSGSYRVNCLVDSTGYT
;
A
#
# COMPACT_ATOMS: atom_id res chain seq x y z
N MET A 1 18.72 -26.81 7.03
CA MET A 1 19.62 -25.90 6.32
C MET A 1 18.82 -25.10 5.31
N ARG A 2 18.35 -23.91 5.69
CA ARG A 2 17.79 -22.94 4.74
C ARG A 2 18.97 -22.15 4.19
N LYS A 3 19.09 -22.06 2.86
CA LYS A 3 20.07 -21.20 2.21
C LYS A 3 19.68 -19.76 2.51
N ASP A 4 20.53 -19.06 3.24
CA ASP A 4 20.47 -17.61 3.38
C ASP A 4 20.69 -16.99 2.01
N LEU A 5 19.61 -16.61 1.33
CA LEU A 5 19.69 -15.65 0.25
C LEU A 5 19.98 -14.29 0.90
N LYS A 6 21.27 -13.95 0.97
CA LYS A 6 21.72 -12.59 1.26
C LYS A 6 21.10 -11.68 0.21
N ILE A 7 20.09 -10.91 0.61
CA ILE A 7 19.64 -9.75 -0.17
C ILE A 7 20.87 -8.86 -0.34
N ASN A 8 21.25 -8.62 -1.59
CA ASN A 8 22.40 -7.79 -1.91
C ASN A 8 22.02 -6.32 -1.73
N TYR A 9 22.46 -5.72 -0.62
CA TYR A 9 22.19 -4.32 -0.28
C TYR A 9 22.98 -3.31 -1.15
N ASP A 10 23.82 -3.75 -2.11
CA ASP A 10 24.56 -2.85 -3.02
C ASP A 10 23.69 -2.19 -4.12
N THR A 11 22.45 -2.64 -4.34
CA THR A 11 21.48 -1.88 -5.13
C THR A 11 20.78 -0.88 -4.21
N PHE A 12 21.42 0.28 -4.02
CA PHE A 12 20.84 1.46 -3.37
C PHE A 12 19.39 1.68 -3.84
N ILE A 13 18.41 1.31 -3.01
CA ILE A 13 17.02 1.68 -3.28
C ILE A 13 16.96 3.20 -3.13
N ARG A 14 16.81 3.90 -4.25
CA ARG A 14 16.85 5.36 -4.32
C ARG A 14 15.59 5.96 -3.68
N PRO A 15 15.64 7.21 -3.18
CA PRO A 15 14.43 7.94 -2.82
C PRO A 15 13.43 7.93 -3.98
N LEU A 16 12.15 7.79 -3.65
CA LEU A 16 11.06 7.78 -4.59
C LEU A 16 10.29 9.09 -4.53
N ILE A 17 10.04 9.72 -5.67
CA ILE A 17 9.18 10.91 -5.74
C ILE A 17 7.75 10.53 -5.36
N VAL A 18 7.20 11.23 -4.37
CA VAL A 18 5.77 11.18 -4.00
C VAL A 18 5.06 12.51 -4.21
N ASP A 19 5.78 13.52 -4.69
CA ASP A 19 5.21 14.80 -5.15
C ASP A 19 4.54 14.63 -6.53
N PHE A 20 3.20 14.60 -6.54
CA PHE A 20 2.43 14.44 -7.77
C PHE A 20 2.57 15.59 -8.76
N ASN A 21 2.87 16.81 -8.30
CA ASN A 21 3.13 17.92 -9.21
C ASN A 21 4.47 17.72 -9.92
N CYS A 22 5.49 17.26 -9.19
CA CYS A 22 6.78 16.92 -9.77
C CYS A 22 6.66 15.75 -10.78
N LEU A 23 5.93 14.69 -10.44
CA LEU A 23 5.67 13.55 -11.35
C LEU A 23 5.01 14.01 -12.66
N GLU A 24 3.98 14.86 -12.55
CA GLU A 24 3.27 15.42 -13.71
C GLU A 24 4.16 16.36 -14.53
N ASN A 25 4.95 17.20 -13.88
CA ASN A 25 5.91 18.08 -14.55
C ASN A 25 6.94 17.29 -15.37
N GLN A 26 7.54 16.25 -14.80
CA GLN A 26 8.54 15.44 -15.51
C GLN A 26 7.93 14.74 -16.73
N ASN A 27 6.70 14.22 -16.61
CA ASN A 27 5.97 13.65 -17.74
C ASN A 27 5.73 14.68 -18.87
N ASN A 28 5.61 15.96 -18.53
CA ASN A 28 5.41 17.05 -19.48
C ASN A 28 6.73 17.72 -19.92
N GLY A 29 7.89 17.13 -19.62
CA GLY A 29 9.21 17.70 -19.95
C GLY A 29 9.55 18.98 -19.17
N LYS A 30 8.87 19.23 -18.05
CA LYS A 30 9.09 20.39 -17.17
C LYS A 30 9.92 20.00 -15.95
N ASN A 31 10.56 21.00 -15.36
CA ASN A 31 11.30 20.85 -14.11
C ASN A 31 10.34 20.78 -12.91
N CYS A 32 10.78 20.11 -11.85
CA CYS A 32 10.07 20.12 -10.58
C CYS A 32 10.31 21.43 -9.81
N THR A 33 9.34 21.79 -8.98
CA THR A 33 9.52 22.85 -7.97
C THR A 33 10.16 22.22 -6.75
N TYR A 34 11.21 22.86 -6.23
CA TYR A 34 11.94 22.38 -5.05
C TYR A 34 11.43 23.04 -3.76
N PRO A 35 11.51 22.35 -2.60
CA PRO A 35 11.98 20.97 -2.43
C PRO A 35 10.94 19.93 -2.89
N VAL A 36 11.41 18.83 -3.48
CA VAL A 36 10.56 17.74 -3.95
C VAL A 36 10.27 16.77 -2.81
N SER A 37 8.99 16.47 -2.58
CA SER A 37 8.60 15.47 -1.59
C SER A 37 8.96 14.04 -2.05
N VAL A 38 9.69 13.31 -1.22
CA VAL A 38 10.10 11.92 -1.48
C VAL A 38 9.74 10.97 -0.34
N ALA A 39 9.67 9.69 -0.69
CA ALA A 39 9.72 8.57 0.23
C ALA A 39 11.10 7.91 0.20
N ILE A 40 11.67 7.60 1.36
CA ILE A 40 12.93 6.83 1.43
C ILE A 40 12.65 5.42 1.95
N PRO A 41 13.44 4.41 1.58
CA PRO A 41 13.27 3.06 2.12
C PRO A 41 13.52 3.03 3.63
N ASP A 42 12.83 2.12 4.34
CA ASP A 42 13.06 1.90 5.77
C ASP A 42 14.51 1.49 6.05
N GLY A 43 15.06 1.96 7.17
CA GLY A 43 16.48 1.77 7.53
C GLY A 43 17.49 2.71 6.85
N TYR A 44 17.06 3.62 5.96
CA TYR A 44 17.95 4.63 5.35
C TYR A 44 18.01 5.96 6.13
N PRO A 45 19.11 6.74 5.99
CA PRO A 45 19.25 8.03 6.67
C PRO A 45 18.18 9.03 6.22
N GLN A 46 17.50 9.65 7.18
CA GLN A 46 16.47 10.68 6.96
C GLN A 46 17.11 12.07 6.88
N ILE A 47 17.80 12.37 5.78
CA ILE A 47 18.43 13.68 5.58
C ILE A 47 17.73 14.43 4.45
N SER A 48 16.85 15.36 4.81
CA SER A 48 16.30 16.36 3.88
C SER A 48 17.36 17.41 3.51
N ASN A 49 17.21 18.04 2.35
CA ASN A 49 18.04 19.16 1.92
C ASN A 49 17.22 20.16 1.09
N GLU A 50 17.86 21.16 0.52
CA GLU A 50 17.20 22.21 -0.29
C GLU A 50 16.47 21.69 -1.55
N PHE A 51 16.81 20.50 -2.04
CA PHE A 51 16.19 19.88 -3.21
C PHE A 51 15.17 18.80 -2.86
N ILE A 52 15.31 18.15 -1.71
CA ILE A 52 14.53 16.96 -1.35
C ILE A 52 14.00 17.11 0.07
N GLU A 53 12.69 16.99 0.21
CA GLU A 53 12.01 16.88 1.49
C GLU A 53 11.52 15.44 1.69
N ILE A 54 12.01 14.77 2.73
CA ILE A 54 11.56 13.42 3.07
C ILE A 54 10.24 13.54 3.82
N LYS A 55 9.15 13.02 3.22
CA LYS A 55 7.81 13.02 3.82
C LYS A 55 7.38 11.65 4.30
N PHE A 56 7.93 10.58 3.71
CA PHE A 56 7.50 9.21 4.00
C PHE A 56 8.69 8.25 4.14
N ILE A 57 8.52 7.26 5.01
CA ILE A 57 9.32 6.05 5.05
C ILE A 57 8.57 4.98 4.27
N LEU A 58 9.24 4.35 3.32
CA LEU A 58 8.74 3.30 2.46
C LEU A 58 9.19 1.94 3.00
N ASP A 59 8.24 1.20 3.53
CA ASP A 59 8.37 -0.16 4.01
C ASP A 59 7.93 -1.13 2.90
N ILE A 60 8.92 -1.79 2.29
CA ILE A 60 8.74 -2.85 1.29
C ILE A 60 9.03 -4.17 1.98
N SER A 61 7.97 -4.91 2.34
CA SER A 61 8.09 -6.24 2.92
C SER A 61 7.87 -7.31 1.85
N GLU A 62 8.69 -8.36 1.86
CA GLU A 62 8.43 -9.57 1.04
C GLU A 62 7.20 -10.35 1.52
N SER A 63 6.75 -10.10 2.75
CA SER A 63 5.60 -10.76 3.37
C SER A 63 4.28 -10.05 3.07
N ARG A 64 4.22 -9.12 2.11
CA ARG A 64 3.00 -8.39 1.75
C ARG A 64 3.01 -8.12 0.25
N ASP A 65 1.84 -8.04 -0.35
CA ASP A 65 1.64 -7.73 -1.78
C ASP A 65 1.47 -6.22 -2.06
N PHE A 66 1.61 -5.39 -1.03
CA PHE A 66 1.52 -3.94 -1.09
C PHE A 66 2.75 -3.25 -0.50
N TRP A 67 2.97 -2.00 -0.90
CA TRP A 67 4.01 -1.12 -0.38
C TRP A 67 3.41 -0.16 0.62
N LEU A 68 4.06 0.00 1.77
CA LEU A 68 3.54 0.82 2.87
C LEU A 68 4.37 2.09 3.04
N PHE A 69 3.72 3.23 3.02
CA PHE A 69 4.31 4.55 3.24
C PHE A 69 3.88 5.07 4.61
N LYS A 70 4.85 5.34 5.48
CA LYS A 70 4.66 5.86 6.84
C LYS A 70 5.03 7.34 6.85
N ASN A 71 4.08 8.23 7.15
CA ASN A 71 4.37 9.66 7.21
C ASN A 71 5.35 9.96 8.36
N VAL A 72 6.42 10.70 8.07
CA VAL A 72 7.46 11.01 9.07
C VAL A 72 6.96 11.90 10.21
N ASN A 73 5.97 12.75 9.94
CA ASN A 73 5.43 13.69 10.92
C ASN A 73 4.22 13.12 11.67
N ASN A 74 3.59 12.06 11.15
CA ASN A 74 2.44 11.42 11.76
C ASN A 74 2.47 9.91 11.48
N SER A 75 2.96 9.12 12.45
CA SER A 75 3.10 7.68 12.30
C SER A 75 1.77 6.93 12.08
N THR A 76 0.63 7.57 12.36
CA THR A 76 -0.71 7.00 12.12
C THR A 76 -1.24 7.27 10.71
N ASP A 77 -0.60 8.18 9.97
CA ASP A 77 -0.91 8.46 8.57
C ASP A 77 -0.13 7.49 7.68
N LEU A 78 -0.81 6.38 7.38
CA LEU A 78 -0.28 5.26 6.63
C LEU A 78 -0.97 5.17 5.27
N ILE A 79 -0.18 5.04 4.22
CA ILE A 79 -0.66 4.87 2.84
C ILE A 79 -0.13 3.55 2.31
N ALA A 80 -1.01 2.68 1.87
CA ALA A 80 -0.69 1.45 1.19
C ALA A 80 -1.01 1.58 -0.30
N THR A 81 -0.05 1.25 -1.14
CA THR A 81 -0.23 1.15 -2.60
C THR A 81 0.08 -0.27 -3.04
N ARG A 82 -0.45 -0.71 -4.18
CA ARG A 82 0.07 -1.95 -4.78
C ARG A 82 1.56 -1.79 -5.11
N GLY A 83 2.26 -2.90 -5.22
CA GLY A 83 3.61 -2.89 -5.79
C GLY A 83 3.59 -2.33 -7.22
N PHE A 84 4.59 -1.52 -7.56
CA PHE A 84 4.74 -0.94 -8.89
C PHE A 84 6.20 -0.93 -9.33
N ASN A 85 6.42 -0.85 -10.64
CA ASN A 85 7.75 -0.71 -11.19
C ASN A 85 8.27 0.71 -10.99
N ARG A 86 9.54 0.83 -10.66
CA ARG A 86 10.26 2.10 -10.57
C ARG A 86 10.91 2.45 -11.91
N SER A 87 11.09 3.73 -12.15
CA SER A 87 11.78 4.29 -13.32
C SER A 87 12.69 5.44 -12.91
N GLN A 88 13.64 5.78 -13.77
CA GLN A 88 14.54 6.90 -13.53
C GLN A 88 13.77 8.22 -13.59
N SER A 89 14.08 9.12 -12.65
CA SER A 89 13.62 10.51 -12.72
C SER A 89 14.68 11.42 -13.37
N ASN A 90 14.26 12.62 -13.76
CA ASN A 90 15.15 13.69 -14.20
C ASN A 90 16.01 14.25 -13.05
N ILE A 91 15.71 13.89 -11.80
CA ILE A 91 16.50 14.26 -10.63
C ILE A 91 17.53 13.16 -10.37
N LYS A 92 18.81 13.55 -10.35
CA LYS A 92 19.91 12.61 -10.15
C LYS A 92 19.73 11.84 -8.84
N ASN A 93 19.91 10.52 -8.90
CA ASN A 93 19.80 9.60 -7.76
C ASN A 93 18.42 9.56 -7.07
N VAL A 94 17.36 10.00 -7.75
CA VAL A 94 15.97 9.86 -7.31
C VAL A 94 15.17 9.10 -8.36
N GLU A 95 14.29 8.23 -7.93
CA GLU A 95 13.42 7.42 -8.79
C GLU A 95 11.97 7.90 -8.72
N MET A 96 11.18 7.44 -9.69
CA MET A 96 9.75 7.70 -9.73
C MET A 96 8.96 6.41 -10.07
N PRO A 97 7.66 6.35 -9.78
CA PRO A 97 6.80 5.28 -10.30
C PRO A 97 6.76 5.30 -11.83
N ALA A 98 6.97 4.15 -12.47
CA ALA A 98 6.94 4.03 -13.92
C ALA A 98 5.57 4.38 -14.53
N ASP A 99 4.49 4.01 -13.82
CA ASP A 99 3.14 4.48 -14.10
C ASP A 99 2.66 5.39 -12.96
N TRP A 100 3.00 6.68 -13.07
CA TRP A 100 2.65 7.67 -12.06
C TRP A 100 1.13 7.89 -11.93
N LYS A 101 0.34 7.61 -12.97
CA LYS A 101 -1.13 7.76 -12.94
C LYS A 101 -1.77 6.64 -12.13
N ALA A 102 -1.35 5.39 -12.38
CA ALA A 102 -1.77 4.25 -11.57
C ALA A 102 -1.35 4.44 -10.11
N PHE A 103 -0.10 4.87 -9.88
CA PHE A 103 0.38 5.20 -8.54
C PHE A 103 -0.44 6.31 -7.87
N LYS A 104 -0.76 7.40 -8.56
CA LYS A 104 -1.61 8.49 -8.03
C LYS A 104 -3.01 8.02 -7.66
N LYS A 105 -3.62 7.14 -8.47
CA LYS A 105 -4.91 6.51 -8.16
C LYS A 105 -4.80 5.66 -6.90
N ASP A 106 -3.76 4.82 -6.82
CA ASP A 106 -3.53 3.95 -5.67
C ASP A 106 -3.28 4.76 -4.39
N TRP A 107 -2.45 5.80 -4.47
CA TRP A 107 -2.15 6.70 -3.37
C TRP A 107 -3.39 7.42 -2.84
N LYS A 108 -4.22 7.98 -3.73
CA LYS A 108 -5.44 8.70 -3.35
C LYS A 108 -6.44 7.79 -2.60
N ASN A 109 -6.48 6.52 -2.98
CA ASN A 109 -7.43 5.54 -2.44
C ASN A 109 -6.77 4.58 -1.42
N GLY A 110 -5.51 4.84 -1.07
CA GLY A 110 -4.63 3.90 -0.39
C GLY A 110 -4.54 4.10 1.11
N LYS A 111 -5.52 4.74 1.75
CA LYS A 111 -5.47 4.91 3.21
C LYS A 111 -5.42 3.53 3.86
N TYR A 112 -4.32 3.27 4.57
CA TYR A 112 -4.12 2.01 5.24
C TYR A 112 -4.83 2.02 6.59
N LEU A 113 -5.57 0.95 6.85
CA LEU A 113 -6.20 0.68 8.14
C LEU A 113 -5.53 -0.55 8.71
N GLU A 114 -4.64 -0.32 9.66
CA GLU A 114 -4.08 -1.41 10.45
C GLU A 114 -5.21 -2.14 11.17
N CYS A 115 -5.25 -3.47 11.03
CA CYS A 115 -6.18 -4.27 11.79
C CYS A 115 -5.66 -4.42 13.22
N THR A 116 -6.54 -4.25 14.19
CA THR A 116 -6.21 -4.50 15.60
C THR A 116 -6.95 -5.77 15.99
N PRO A 117 -6.27 -6.89 16.29
CA PRO A 117 -6.92 -8.11 16.73
C PRO A 117 -7.46 -7.94 18.16
N LEU A 118 -8.56 -7.20 18.30
CA LEU A 118 -9.26 -6.98 19.56
C LEU A 118 -9.97 -8.25 20.02
N LEU A 119 -10.18 -9.20 19.11
CA LEU A 119 -10.80 -10.48 19.37
C LEU A 119 -9.95 -11.61 18.77
N GLU A 120 -9.19 -12.29 19.62
CA GLU A 120 -8.59 -13.57 19.25
C GLU A 120 -9.69 -14.65 19.21
N ARG A 121 -9.86 -15.26 18.04
CA ARG A 121 -10.81 -16.37 17.85
C ARG A 121 -10.07 -17.70 17.94
N PRO A 122 -10.68 -18.75 18.53
CA PRO A 122 -10.12 -20.10 18.43
C PRO A 122 -9.92 -20.51 16.97
N LYS A 123 -8.80 -21.17 16.65
CA LYS A 123 -8.48 -21.64 15.29
C LYS A 123 -9.57 -22.50 14.64
N TYR A 124 -10.36 -23.20 15.46
CA TYR A 124 -11.45 -24.08 15.03
C TYR A 124 -12.82 -23.40 14.98
N THR A 125 -12.86 -22.06 15.04
CA THR A 125 -14.12 -21.33 14.91
C THR A 125 -14.74 -21.65 13.55
N ARG A 126 -15.96 -22.20 13.56
CA ARG A 126 -16.69 -22.48 12.32
C ARG A 126 -16.98 -21.17 11.62
N ARG A 127 -16.62 -21.11 10.34
CA ARG A 127 -16.86 -19.95 9.48
C ARG A 127 -17.98 -20.24 8.49
N ALA A 128 -18.92 -19.32 8.37
CA ALA A 128 -19.95 -19.36 7.33
C ALA A 128 -19.33 -19.07 5.95
N ILE A 129 -18.45 -18.08 5.86
CA ILE A 129 -17.63 -17.82 4.68
C ILE A 129 -16.22 -18.40 4.88
N PRO A 130 -15.75 -19.33 4.03
CA PRO A 130 -14.38 -19.83 4.09
C PRO A 130 -13.36 -18.69 3.90
N ILE A 131 -12.25 -18.72 4.63
CA ILE A 131 -11.19 -17.70 4.52
C ILE A 131 -10.68 -17.49 3.08
N LYS A 132 -10.54 -18.58 2.33
CA LYS A 132 -10.19 -18.58 0.89
C LYS A 132 -11.16 -17.79 -0.01
N PHE A 133 -12.29 -17.33 0.51
CA PHE A 133 -13.17 -16.37 -0.18
C PHE A 133 -12.53 -14.98 -0.30
N LEU A 134 -11.56 -14.62 0.54
CA LEU A 134 -10.83 -13.35 0.43
C LEU A 134 -10.15 -13.21 -0.95
N ASP A 135 -9.66 -14.32 -1.53
CA ASP A 135 -9.11 -14.34 -2.89
C ASP A 135 -10.15 -13.85 -3.92
N ARG A 136 -11.44 -14.19 -3.73
CA ARG A 136 -12.53 -13.73 -4.59
C ARG A 136 -12.83 -12.24 -4.42
N LEU A 137 -12.67 -11.69 -3.21
CA LEU A 137 -12.79 -10.25 -2.98
C LEU A 137 -11.68 -9.47 -3.68
N VAL A 138 -10.45 -9.99 -3.65
CA VAL A 138 -9.30 -9.42 -4.37
C VAL A 138 -9.54 -9.49 -5.88
N GLU A 139 -9.98 -10.64 -6.40
CA GLU A 139 -10.35 -10.80 -7.82
C GLU A 139 -11.45 -9.80 -8.24
N PHE A 140 -12.49 -9.64 -7.42
CA PHE A 140 -13.57 -8.69 -7.68
C PHE A 140 -13.08 -7.24 -7.65
N SER A 141 -12.23 -6.88 -6.69
CA SER A 141 -11.58 -5.56 -6.64
C SER A 141 -10.78 -5.28 -7.91
N ASN A 142 -9.97 -6.24 -8.34
CA ASN A 142 -9.20 -6.16 -9.58
C ASN A 142 -10.08 -6.03 -10.83
N LEU A 143 -11.25 -6.69 -10.84
CA LEU A 143 -12.23 -6.54 -11.92
C LEU A 143 -12.81 -5.12 -11.96
N LEU A 144 -13.27 -4.60 -10.83
CA LEU A 144 -13.81 -3.23 -10.76
C LEU A 144 -12.79 -2.20 -11.23
N GLU A 145 -11.52 -2.39 -10.88
CA GLU A 145 -10.44 -1.50 -11.31
C GLU A 145 -10.20 -1.48 -12.81
N LYS A 146 -10.31 -2.62 -13.50
CA LYS A 146 -10.27 -2.69 -14.97
C LYS A 146 -11.37 -1.84 -15.60
N HIS A 147 -12.45 -1.58 -14.88
CA HIS A 147 -13.57 -0.75 -15.30
C HIS A 147 -13.56 0.65 -14.63
N ASN A 148 -12.40 1.12 -14.16
CA ASN A 148 -12.23 2.42 -13.50
C ASN A 148 -13.05 2.64 -12.22
N ALA A 149 -13.60 1.57 -11.65
CA ALA A 149 -14.18 1.57 -10.30
C ALA A 149 -13.11 1.25 -9.26
N THR A 150 -13.37 1.54 -7.98
CA THR A 150 -12.49 1.19 -6.86
C THR A 150 -13.31 0.51 -5.79
N ALA A 151 -12.94 -0.71 -5.40
CA ALA A 151 -13.64 -1.44 -4.34
C ALA A 151 -13.15 -0.99 -2.96
N PHE A 152 -14.07 -0.60 -2.10
CA PHE A 152 -13.81 -0.28 -0.69
C PHE A 152 -14.54 -1.26 0.22
N LEU A 153 -13.89 -1.69 1.29
CA LEU A 153 -14.53 -2.50 2.32
C LEU A 153 -15.58 -1.67 3.04
N MET A 154 -16.75 -2.25 3.30
CA MET A 154 -17.83 -1.59 4.03
C MET A 154 -18.47 -2.54 5.06
N GLY A 155 -19.38 -2.01 5.88
CA GLY A 155 -20.28 -2.79 6.72
C GLY A 155 -19.57 -3.80 7.63
N GLY A 156 -20.13 -5.01 7.67
CA GLY A 156 -19.59 -6.11 8.48
C GLY A 156 -18.21 -6.56 8.01
N THR A 157 -17.88 -6.33 6.75
CA THR A 157 -16.59 -6.72 6.15
C THR A 157 -15.46 -5.82 6.63
N LEU A 158 -15.68 -4.49 6.61
CA LEU A 158 -14.74 -3.53 7.18
C LEU A 158 -14.60 -3.71 8.70
N LEU A 159 -15.70 -3.96 9.40
CA LEU A 159 -15.69 -4.21 10.85
C LEU A 159 -14.89 -5.47 11.19
N GLY A 160 -15.05 -6.54 10.41
CA GLY A 160 -14.26 -7.76 10.54
C GLY A 160 -12.78 -7.48 10.36
N TRP A 161 -12.39 -6.80 9.28
CA TRP A 161 -11.01 -6.41 9.04
C TRP A 161 -10.43 -5.66 10.25
N ALA A 162 -11.11 -4.60 10.70
CA ALA A 162 -10.61 -3.74 11.77
C ALA A 162 -10.45 -4.45 13.12
N ARG A 163 -11.29 -5.45 13.43
CA ARG A 163 -11.35 -6.10 14.76
C ARG A 163 -10.72 -7.49 14.84
N GLU A 164 -10.78 -8.24 13.75
CA GLU A 164 -10.42 -9.65 13.68
C GLU A 164 -9.32 -9.92 12.63
N CYS A 165 -8.82 -8.88 11.94
CA CYS A 165 -7.88 -9.02 10.82
C CYS A 165 -8.39 -10.00 9.73
N SER A 166 -9.71 -10.14 9.61
CA SER A 166 -10.37 -11.21 8.86
C SER A 166 -11.86 -10.90 8.71
N LEU A 167 -12.59 -11.64 7.88
CA LEU A 167 -14.05 -11.67 7.93
C LEU A 167 -14.55 -12.19 9.29
N ILE A 168 -15.67 -11.64 9.77
CA ILE A 168 -16.39 -12.10 10.97
C ILE A 168 -16.87 -13.54 10.73
N PRO A 169 -16.52 -14.53 11.58
CA PRO A 169 -16.76 -15.95 11.29
C PRO A 169 -18.21 -16.32 10.98
N HIS A 170 -19.18 -15.67 11.61
CA HIS A 170 -20.61 -15.97 11.47
C HIS A 170 -21.34 -15.06 10.47
N THR A 171 -20.62 -14.19 9.74
CA THR A 171 -21.20 -13.42 8.64
C THR A 171 -21.45 -14.34 7.45
N THR A 172 -22.55 -14.13 6.73
CA THR A 172 -22.94 -14.94 5.56
C THR A 172 -22.71 -14.23 4.24
N ASP A 173 -22.35 -12.95 4.29
CA ASP A 173 -22.12 -12.04 3.18
C ASP A 173 -20.87 -11.16 3.37
N THR A 174 -20.51 -10.45 2.31
CA THR A 174 -19.43 -9.46 2.30
C THR A 174 -19.90 -8.19 1.59
N ASP A 175 -19.57 -7.04 2.18
CA ASP A 175 -19.97 -5.72 1.72
C ASP A 175 -18.78 -4.98 1.12
N VAL A 176 -18.94 -4.57 -0.13
CA VAL A 176 -18.00 -3.70 -0.83
C VAL A 176 -18.77 -2.61 -1.58
N GLU A 177 -18.19 -1.43 -1.65
CA GLU A 177 -18.76 -0.29 -2.37
C GLU A 177 -17.77 0.36 -3.34
N ASN A 178 -18.28 1.22 -4.23
CA ASN A 178 -17.49 1.93 -5.23
C ASN A 178 -17.09 3.36 -4.80
N SER A 179 -17.27 3.72 -3.53
CA SER A 179 -16.91 5.02 -2.96
C SER A 179 -16.53 4.83 -1.51
N GLY A 180 -15.35 5.24 -1.07
CA GLY A 180 -14.95 5.00 0.32
C GLY A 180 -13.51 5.40 0.59
N SER A 181 -13.00 5.01 1.75
CA SER A 181 -11.63 5.33 2.18
C SER A 181 -10.70 4.12 2.31
N TYR A 182 -11.23 2.90 2.42
CA TYR A 182 -10.49 1.68 2.80
C TYR A 182 -10.53 0.63 1.68
N ARG A 183 -9.56 0.66 0.76
CA ARG A 183 -9.56 -0.17 -0.44
C ARG A 183 -9.24 -1.64 -0.14
N VAL A 184 -9.95 -2.56 -0.79
CA VAL A 184 -9.82 -4.02 -0.58
C VAL A 184 -8.37 -4.51 -0.77
N ASN A 185 -7.75 -4.16 -1.89
CA ASN A 185 -6.41 -4.63 -2.30
C ASN A 185 -5.25 -4.16 -1.40
N CYS A 186 -5.50 -3.25 -0.47
CA CYS A 186 -4.48 -2.68 0.42
C CYS A 186 -4.69 -3.09 1.88
N LEU A 187 -5.70 -3.92 2.13
CA LEU A 187 -6.10 -4.39 3.46
C LEU A 187 -6.08 -5.91 3.51
N VAL A 188 -6.52 -6.61 2.48
CA VAL A 188 -6.48 -8.07 2.48
C VAL A 188 -5.04 -8.56 2.25
N ASP A 189 -4.29 -8.78 3.33
CA ASP A 189 -3.01 -9.48 3.28
C ASP A 189 -3.25 -10.94 2.84
N SER A 190 -2.87 -11.26 1.60
CA SER A 190 -2.95 -12.62 1.05
C SER A 190 -2.04 -13.62 1.78
N THR A 191 -1.12 -13.14 2.62
CA THR A 191 -0.09 -13.95 3.30
C THR A 191 -0.22 -13.96 4.83
N GLY A 192 -1.10 -13.13 5.39
CA GLY A 192 -1.26 -12.90 6.83
C GLY A 192 -2.26 -13.80 7.55
N TYR A 193 -2.54 -15.00 7.03
CA TYR A 193 -3.40 -15.98 7.69
C TYR A 193 -2.67 -16.63 8.88
N THR A 194 -2.71 -16.03 10.06
CA THR A 194 -2.40 -16.72 11.32
C THR A 194 -3.62 -17.41 11.92
#